data_AF-A0A3M4T9B8-F1
#
_entry.id   AF-A0A3M4T9B8-F1
#
_cell.length_a   1.000
_cell.length_b   1.000
_cell.length_c   1.000
_cell.angle_alpha   90.00
_cell.angle_beta   90.00
_cell.angle_gamma   90.00
#
_symmetry.space_group_name_H-M   'P 1'
#
loop_
_entity.id
_entity.type
_entity.pdbx_description
1 polymer ?
#
loop_
_entity_poly.entity_id
_entity_poly.type
_entity_poly.pdbx_seq_one_letter_code
_entity_poly.pdbx_strand_id
1 'polypeptide(L)'
;MLFGLVANAVWPIYYAVASDSAQPSATSTANGIITTAMFIGGGIAPVLMGTLISMGGGWTSLSGYTVCFFVMAGCALGGAFLQLFSHRPELLTVQRSV
;
A
#
# COMPACT_ATOMS: atom_id res chain seq x y z
N MET A 1 4.99 -17.50 -2.30
CA MET A 1 4.19 -17.72 -1.08
C MET A 1 4.22 -16.54 -0.11
N LEU A 2 5.33 -15.79 0.03
CA LEU A 2 5.39 -14.59 0.90
C LEU A 2 4.59 -13.38 0.38
N PHE A 3 4.54 -13.17 -0.94
CA PHE A 3 3.83 -12.02 -1.53
C PHE A 3 2.33 -12.01 -1.20
N GLY A 4 1.67 -13.17 -1.21
CA GLY A 4 0.25 -13.29 -0.85
C GLY A 4 -0.01 -12.98 0.63
N LEU A 5 0.92 -13.32 1.52
CA LEU A 5 0.80 -13.00 2.95
C LEU A 5 0.91 -11.48 3.19
N VAL A 6 1.90 -10.84 2.55
CA VAL A 6 2.09 -9.38 2.65
C VAL A 6 0.91 -8.63 2.00
N ALA A 7 0.45 -9.07 0.84
CA ALA A 7 -0.66 -8.42 0.14
C ALA A 7 -1.99 -8.48 0.91
N ASN A 8 -2.25 -9.58 1.63
CA ASN A 8 -3.49 -9.73 2.41
C ASN A 8 -3.39 -9.14 3.83
N ALA A 9 -2.22 -9.15 4.47
CA ALA A 9 -2.04 -8.64 5.83
C ALA A 9 -2.15 -7.10 5.93
N VAL A 10 -1.83 -6.41 4.84
CA VAL A 10 -1.83 -4.95 4.78
C VAL A 10 -3.25 -4.38 4.85
N TRP A 11 -4.25 -5.10 4.32
CA TRP A 11 -5.62 -4.61 4.23
C TRP A 11 -6.29 -4.39 5.61
N PRO A 12 -6.28 -5.37 6.55
CA PRO A 12 -6.76 -5.15 7.91
C PRO A 12 -6.04 -4.00 8.65
N ILE A 13 -4.74 -3.84 8.42
CA ILE A 13 -3.93 -2.79 9.06
C ILE A 13 -4.39 -1.41 8.59
N TYR A 14 -4.52 -1.20 7.29
CA TYR A 14 -5.01 0.08 6.76
C TYR A 14 -6.43 0.38 7.23
N TYR A 15 -7.31 -0.62 7.23
CA TYR A 15 -8.70 -0.47 7.68
C TYR A 15 -8.79 -0.07 9.16
N ALA A 16 -8.00 -0.72 10.03
CA ALA A 16 -7.92 -0.38 11.45
C ALA A 16 -7.39 1.05 11.64
N VAL A 17 -6.29 1.41 10.97
CA VAL A 17 -5.67 2.74 11.11
C VAL A 17 -6.60 3.86 10.64
N ALA A 18 -7.32 3.72 9.52
CA ALA A 18 -8.30 4.74 9.13
C ALA A 18 -9.48 4.81 10.09
N SER A 19 -9.94 3.68 10.59
CA SER A 19 -11.06 3.65 11.53
C SER A 19 -10.70 4.35 12.83
N ASP A 20 -9.47 4.13 13.33
CA ASP A 20 -8.93 4.77 14.53
C ASP A 20 -8.60 6.26 14.33
N SER A 21 -8.27 6.66 13.10
CA SER A 21 -7.93 8.05 12.77
C SER A 21 -9.16 8.90 12.43
N ALA A 22 -10.32 8.28 12.22
CA ALA A 22 -11.55 8.96 11.86
C ALA A 22 -12.29 9.48 13.10
N GLN A 23 -13.04 10.57 12.94
CA GLN A 23 -14.00 10.99 13.96
C GLN A 23 -15.05 9.89 14.17
N PRO A 24 -15.65 9.76 15.38
CA PRO A 24 -16.57 8.66 15.71
C PRO A 24 -17.78 8.50 14.78
N SER A 25 -18.15 9.55 14.05
CA SER A 25 -19.24 9.55 13.06
C SER A 25 -18.78 9.40 11.60
N ALA A 26 -17.47 9.37 11.34
CA ALA A 26 -16.86 9.41 10.01
C ALA A 26 -16.06 8.15 9.63
N THR A 27 -16.04 7.12 10.48
CA THR A 27 -15.34 5.84 10.26
C THR A 27 -15.71 5.19 8.92
N SER A 28 -16.99 5.23 8.54
CA SER A 28 -17.45 4.70 7.24
C SER A 28 -16.86 5.46 6.04
N THR A 29 -16.80 6.79 6.13
CA THR A 29 -16.20 7.64 5.09
C THR A 29 -14.70 7.38 4.96
N ALA A 30 -13.98 7.22 6.08
CA ALA A 30 -12.55 6.92 6.08
C ALA A 30 -12.25 5.55 5.43
N ASN A 31 -13.07 4.54 5.71
CA ASN A 31 -12.96 3.23 5.08
C ASN A 31 -13.32 3.25 3.59
N GLY A 32 -14.27 4.10 3.20
CA GLY A 32 -14.56 4.41 1.80
C GLY A 32 -13.36 4.98 1.05
N ILE A 33 -12.67 5.96 1.64
CA ILE A 33 -11.48 6.59 1.06
C ILE A 33 -10.36 5.57 0.84
N ILE A 34 -10.07 4.72 1.82
CA ILE A 34 -9.06 3.65 1.66
C ILE A 34 -9.43 2.71 0.52
N THR A 35 -10.70 2.30 0.45
CA THR A 35 -11.17 1.38 -0.58
C THR A 35 -11.04 1.98 -1.97
N THR A 36 -11.42 3.25 -2.12
CA THR A 36 -11.21 3.99 -3.36
C THR A 36 -9.73 4.06 -3.72
N ALA A 37 -8.84 4.39 -2.78
CA ALA A 37 -7.41 4.44 -3.01
C ALA A 37 -6.85 3.07 -3.48
N MET A 38 -7.32 1.97 -2.89
CA MET A 38 -6.92 0.62 -3.30
C MET A 38 -7.35 0.29 -4.73
N PHE A 39 -8.59 0.59 -5.12
CA PHE A 39 -9.07 0.33 -6.48
C PHE A 39 -8.37 1.19 -7.52
N ILE A 40 -8.10 2.46 -7.20
CA ILE A 40 -7.33 3.34 -8.09
C ILE A 40 -5.90 2.80 -8.26
N GLY A 41 -5.24 2.44 -7.16
CA GLY A 41 -3.91 1.83 -7.20
C GLY A 41 -3.90 0.52 -7.99
N GLY A 42 -4.87 -0.36 -7.75
CA GLY A 42 -5.04 -1.63 -8.45
C GLY A 42 -5.38 -1.47 -9.94
N GLY A 43 -6.06 -0.39 -10.33
CA GLY A 43 -6.35 -0.08 -11.73
C GLY A 43 -5.16 0.55 -12.48
N ILE A 44 -4.36 1.39 -11.80
CA ILE A 44 -3.18 2.02 -12.39
C ILE A 44 -2.02 1.02 -12.50
N ALA A 45 -1.89 0.09 -11.55
CA ALA A 45 -0.76 -0.83 -11.48
C ALA A 45 -0.56 -1.69 -12.75
N PRO A 46 -1.59 -2.31 -13.37
CA PRO A 46 -1.42 -3.08 -14.61
C PRO A 46 -0.88 -2.25 -15.78
N VAL A 47 -1.33 -1.00 -15.90
CA VAL A 47 -0.85 -0.07 -16.95
C VAL A 47 0.61 0.29 -16.72
N LEU A 48 0.97 0.62 -15.48
CA LEU A 48 2.35 0.94 -15.10
C LEU A 48 3.28 -0.28 -15.28
N MET A 49 2.87 -1.45 -14.80
CA MET A 49 3.64 -2.70 -14.95
C MET A 49 3.82 -3.08 -16.42
N GLY A 50 2.76 -2.97 -17.23
CA GLY A 50 2.82 -3.27 -18.65
C GLY A 50 3.75 -2.35 -19.42
N THR A 51 3.75 -1.05 -19.10
CA THR A 51 4.67 -0.08 -19.71
C THR A 51 6.12 -0.32 -19.27
N LEU A 52 6.37 -0.57 -17.99
CA LEU A 52 7.71 -0.88 -17.45
C LEU A 52 8.30 -2.16 -18.05
N ILE A 53 7.51 -3.23 -18.13
CA ILE A 53 7.96 -4.49 -18.74
C ILE A 53 8.27 -4.28 -20.23
N SER A 54 7.43 -3.53 -20.94
CA SER A 54 7.64 -3.22 -22.36
C SER A 54 8.91 -2.39 -22.58
N MET A 55 9.17 -1.39 -21.75
CA MET A 55 10.39 -0.57 -21.81
C MET A 55 11.65 -1.35 -21.43
N GLY A 56 11.55 -2.30 -20.49
CA GLY A 56 12.70 -3.09 -20.04
C GLY A 56 13.08 -4.26 -20.95
N GLY A 57 12.49 -4.40 -22.13
CA GLY A 57 12.82 -5.46 -23.10
C GLY A 57 11.67 -6.42 -23.43
N GLY A 58 10.45 -6.10 -23.01
CA GLY A 58 9.24 -6.86 -23.35
C GLY A 58 8.96 -8.04 -22.40
N TRP A 59 7.84 -8.71 -22.65
CA TRP A 59 7.28 -9.76 -21.79
C TRP A 59 8.03 -11.09 -21.86
N THR A 60 8.95 -11.25 -22.80
CA THR A 60 9.75 -12.48 -22.97
C THR A 60 11.16 -12.35 -22.40
N SER A 61 11.59 -11.12 -22.06
CA SER A 61 12.92 -10.86 -21.51
C SER A 61 12.88 -10.74 -19.99
N LEU A 62 13.84 -11.38 -19.32
CA LEU A 62 14.04 -11.28 -17.86
C LEU A 62 14.28 -9.83 -17.41
N SER A 63 14.90 -9.01 -18.27
CA SER A 63 15.19 -7.61 -17.97
C SER A 63 13.92 -6.78 -17.76
N GLY A 64 12.84 -7.06 -18.50
CA GLY A 64 11.56 -6.37 -18.37
C GLY A 64 10.93 -6.55 -17.00
N TYR A 65 10.92 -7.79 -16.50
CA TYR A 65 10.43 -8.10 -15.16
C TYR A 65 11.32 -7.54 -14.06
N THR A 66 12.64 -7.57 -14.25
CA THR A 66 13.59 -7.04 -13.27
C THR A 66 13.36 -5.55 -13.02
N VAL A 67 13.23 -4.75 -14.09
CA VAL A 67 12.93 -3.32 -13.99
C VAL A 67 11.59 -3.09 -13.28
N CYS A 68 10.55 -3.84 -13.68
CA CYS A 68 9.23 -3.75 -13.05
C CYS A 68 9.27 -4.05 -11.53
N PHE A 69 9.94 -5.13 -11.12
CA PHE A 69 10.06 -5.50 -9.71
C PHE A 69 10.86 -4.48 -8.90
N PHE A 70 11.96 -3.94 -9.44
CA PHE A 70 12.73 -2.92 -8.74
C PHE A 70 11.94 -1.62 -8.55
N VAL A 71 11.14 -1.21 -9.54
CA VAL A 71 10.27 -0.04 -9.41
C VAL A 71 9.19 -0.27 -8.35
N MET A 72 8.54 -1.44 -8.35
CA MET A 72 7.55 -1.79 -7.31
C MET A 72 8.17 -1.83 -5.91
N ALA A 73 9.39 -2.39 -5.78
CA ALA A 73 10.12 -2.38 -4.52
C ALA A 73 10.44 -0.94 -4.08
N GLY A 74 10.85 -0.07 -5.00
CA GLY A 74 11.07 1.35 -4.74
C GLY A 74 9.81 2.07 -4.23
N CYS A 75 8.65 1.83 -4.85
CA CYS A 75 7.37 2.39 -4.40
C CYS A 75 7.00 1.89 -2.99
N ALA A 76 7.21 0.60 -2.70
CA ALA A 76 6.93 0.03 -1.38
C ALA A 76 7.84 0.63 -0.30
N LEU A 77 9.15 0.76 -0.59
CA LEU A 77 10.09 1.43 0.31
C LEU A 77 9.76 2.91 0.50
N GLY A 78 9.35 3.59 -0.57
CA GLY A 78 8.87 4.98 -0.49
C GLY A 78 7.64 5.11 0.40
N GLY A 79 6.67 4.20 0.29
CA GLY A 79 5.52 4.15 1.19
C GLY A 79 5.91 3.92 2.65
N ALA A 80 6.81 2.97 2.91
CA ALA A 80 7.34 2.73 4.25
C ALA A 80 8.08 3.95 4.81
N PHE A 81 8.84 4.66 3.98
CA PHE A 81 9.53 5.89 4.35
C PHE A 81 8.55 7.02 4.68
N LEU A 82 7.51 7.24 3.86
CA LEU A 82 6.45 8.21 4.15
C LEU A 82 5.72 7.88 5.46
N GLN A 83 5.56 6.59 5.77
CA GLN A 83 4.96 6.16 7.02
C GLN A 83 5.79 6.55 8.26
N LEU A 84 7.12 6.71 8.14
CA LEU A 84 7.96 7.23 9.23
C LEU A 84 7.59 8.66 9.64
N PHE A 85 7.05 9.46 8.72
CA PHE A 85 6.64 10.85 8.97
C PHE A 85 5.14 10.98 9.29
N SER A 86 4.38 9.90 9.18
CA SER A 86 2.95 9.88 9.46
C SER A 86 2.74 9.78 10.99
N HIS A 87 1.94 10.68 11.57
CA HIS A 87 1.70 10.73 13.01
C HIS A 87 1.26 9.38 13.58
N ARG A 88 1.84 9.00 14.71
CA ARG A 88 1.40 7.83 15.48
C ARG A 88 0.01 8.13 16.04
N PRO A 89 -0.98 7.24 15.88
CA PRO A 89 -2.19 7.35 16.66
C PRO A 89 -1.83 7.21 18.16
N GLU A 90 -2.24 8.20 18.95
CA GLU A 90 -2.07 8.33 20.41
C GLU A 90 -2.50 7.09 21.23
N LEU A 91 -3.18 6.12 20.61
CA LEU A 91 -3.69 4.90 21.24
C LEU A 91 -2.61 3.89 21.65
N LEU A 92 -1.41 3.91 21.03
CA LEU A 92 -0.26 3.12 21.50
C LEU A 92 0.32 3.65 22.82
N THR A 93 0.04 4.90 23.17
CA THR A 93 0.46 5.51 24.44
C THR A 93 -0.43 5.05 25.59
N VAL A 94 -1.74 4.89 25.34
CA VAL A 94 -2.74 4.46 26.35
C VAL A 94 -2.66 2.97 26.68
N GLN A 95 -2.34 2.11 25.70
CA GLN A 95 -2.13 0.66 25.95
C GLN A 95 -0.87 0.34 26.75
N ARG A 96 0.05 1.29 26.93
CA ARG A 96 1.25 1.12 27.75
C ARG A 96 1.03 1.44 29.23
N SER A 97 -0.12 2.01 29.57
CA SER A 97 -0.47 2.46 30.93
C SER A 97 -1.56 1.62 31.61
N VAL A 98 -1.88 0.44 31.05
CA VAL A 98 -2.76 -0.56 31.69
C VAL A 98 -1.97 -1.82 31.96
#